data_AF-A0A1Q2MEP0-F1
#
_entry.id   AF-A0A1Q2MEP0-F1
#
_cell.length_a   1.000
_cell.length_b   1.000
_cell.length_c   1.000
_cell.angle_alpha   90.00
_cell.angle_beta   90.00
_cell.angle_gamma   90.00
#
_symmetry.space_group_name_H-M   'P 1'
#
loop_
_entity.id
_entity.type
_entity.pdbx_description
1 polymer ?
#
loop_
_entity_poly.entity_id
_entity_poly.type
_entity_poly.pdbx_seq_one_letter_code
_entity_poly.pdbx_strand_id
1 'polypeptide(L)'
;MTKRYCSIFWVIFFLSIPCLAGMEFYQVETCEFVYNDVQPEPLFYMEPISTPRNSRLAMQFVIISERNIDSKLTVNEVKTDQGELFNGSFDIYSVILVPVEANSNSNGTQAGKPAQGPNKVYLAREAPFEVFEPAFEQRNITLNKDQKSVLLIDAAIPADCKPGIYRGRVIISSSQQEAASCGFSFRVHKAVMPESYALKTSHWLTVEPENLTRNTPPESWSQEHWQLIKNSAQKLYDFGDRNVTFPTIYGQKPVIQTFVDAEGRYSFDYSMFDKWMELFLSIGYEKIECLCFSGHWITPLDNIYAVNTVDGKKEMVFPKGYCTTAWSDYSDKYEWPESRDKFAASEEYREKVAEFGAFIEEFLKSTYKHISEKGWKDVYIQQLIDEPRTVSDYAYLSNIARRCMPDIKISNAIHAYGVDDYEQFSPLVDKWIMESNLVLKPKTRSLIEKRESEGKETGIYLLANNLKMPNRLLDKPLIDNRALGWILYEYGLESYIHWAGNNYRGADPYKTSVGPVPGGSQTPGHPVGCNWIFYPGDNGLTPSMRAFAFREGLTDYTLLKLLENTNPDAARSLSSRITESLTAFQGSSRAYHIARRDLLEILDSE
;
A
#
# COMPACT_ATOMS: atom_id res chain seq x y z
N MET A 1 -36.86 -21.79 -36.30
CA MET A 1 -36.81 -23.02 -35.48
C MET A 1 -35.59 -22.91 -34.56
N THR A 2 -35.75 -22.23 -33.42
CA THR A 2 -35.83 -22.84 -32.08
C THR A 2 -34.55 -23.52 -31.61
N LYS A 3 -33.71 -22.76 -30.88
CA LYS A 3 -33.00 -23.22 -29.67
C LYS A 3 -32.87 -22.04 -28.68
N ARG A 4 -34.01 -21.67 -28.08
CA ARG A 4 -34.09 -20.96 -26.80
C ARG A 4 -34.34 -22.02 -25.72
N TYR A 5 -33.30 -22.71 -25.25
CA TYR A 5 -33.37 -23.55 -24.04
C TYR A 5 -31.95 -23.73 -23.50
N CYS A 6 -31.49 -22.80 -22.65
CA CYS A 6 -30.39 -23.05 -21.71
C CYS A 6 -30.30 -22.05 -20.54
N SER A 7 -31.36 -21.25 -20.30
CA SER A 7 -31.36 -20.20 -19.27
C SER A 7 -31.98 -20.62 -17.93
N ILE A 8 -32.39 -21.89 -17.76
CA ILE A 8 -33.08 -22.35 -16.53
C ILE A 8 -32.12 -23.08 -15.56
N PHE A 9 -30.95 -23.54 -16.00
CA PHE A 9 -30.01 -24.26 -15.12
C PHE A 9 -29.17 -23.37 -14.20
N TRP A 10 -29.07 -22.07 -14.47
CA TRP A 10 -28.25 -21.15 -13.66
C TRP A 10 -28.92 -20.69 -12.36
N VAL A 11 -30.25 -20.82 -12.25
CA VAL A 11 -31.01 -20.30 -11.10
C VAL A 11 -31.06 -21.27 -9.93
N ILE A 12 -30.77 -22.56 -10.13
CA ILE A 12 -31.01 -23.59 -9.11
C ILE A 12 -29.86 -23.74 -8.11
N PHE A 13 -28.65 -23.25 -8.40
CA PHE A 13 -27.49 -23.38 -7.50
C PHE A 13 -27.43 -22.33 -6.36
N PHE A 14 -28.29 -21.31 -6.40
CA PHE A 14 -28.37 -20.26 -5.37
C PHE A 14 -29.49 -20.50 -4.34
N LEU A 15 -30.20 -21.63 -4.41
CA LEU A 15 -31.16 -22.01 -3.38
C LEU A 15 -30.42 -22.63 -2.19
N SER A 16 -30.34 -21.86 -1.12
CA SER A 16 -29.92 -22.23 0.23
C SER A 16 -30.65 -23.51 0.71
N ILE A 17 -29.89 -24.52 1.13
CA ILE A 17 -30.36 -25.76 1.76
C ILE A 17 -29.50 -26.03 3.00
N PRO A 18 -30.08 -26.55 4.09
CA PRO A 18 -30.69 -25.76 5.16
C PRO A 18 -29.63 -25.06 6.05
N CYS A 19 -29.78 -23.76 6.29
CA CYS A 19 -29.29 -23.21 7.56
C CYS A 19 -30.05 -23.89 8.71
N LEU A 20 -29.41 -24.12 9.86
CA LEU A 20 -30.16 -24.17 11.12
C LEU A 20 -31.16 -23.01 11.13
N ALA A 21 -32.42 -23.27 11.51
CA ALA A 21 -33.41 -22.20 11.63
C ALA A 21 -32.82 -21.01 12.41
N GLY A 22 -32.82 -19.83 11.80
CA GLY A 22 -32.26 -18.60 12.36
C GLY A 22 -30.79 -18.30 12.04
N MET A 23 -30.29 -18.66 10.84
CA MET A 23 -29.01 -18.15 10.33
C MET A 23 -29.15 -17.65 8.88
N GLU A 24 -28.57 -16.49 8.60
CA GLU A 24 -28.33 -15.97 7.25
C GLU A 24 -26.85 -16.14 6.90
N PHE A 25 -26.57 -16.68 5.72
CA PHE A 25 -25.19 -16.86 5.24
C PHE A 25 -25.14 -16.69 3.72
N TYR A 26 -24.55 -15.59 3.26
CA TYR A 26 -24.50 -15.25 1.84
C TYR A 26 -23.19 -14.54 1.47
N GLN A 27 -22.83 -14.67 0.19
CA GLN A 27 -21.69 -13.96 -0.40
C GLN A 27 -22.06 -12.51 -0.68
N VAL A 28 -21.10 -11.59 -0.57
CA VAL A 28 -21.24 -10.15 -0.88
C VAL A 28 -20.07 -9.70 -1.77
N GLU A 29 -20.16 -8.51 -2.36
CA GLU A 29 -19.09 -7.97 -3.21
C GLU A 29 -17.81 -7.74 -2.39
N THR A 30 -16.66 -8.16 -2.92
CA THR A 30 -15.37 -8.12 -2.19
C THR A 30 -14.72 -6.73 -2.25
N CYS A 31 -15.03 -5.94 -3.28
CA CYS A 31 -14.58 -4.55 -3.41
C CYS A 31 -15.59 -3.54 -2.83
N GLU A 32 -16.51 -3.97 -1.97
CA GLU A 32 -17.44 -3.11 -1.23
C GLU A 32 -17.26 -3.30 0.28
N PHE A 33 -17.36 -2.20 1.02
CA PHE A 33 -17.32 -2.25 2.48
C PHE A 33 -18.59 -2.87 3.04
N VAL A 34 -18.46 -3.72 4.06
CA VAL A 34 -19.57 -4.11 4.92
C VAL A 34 -19.59 -3.20 6.13
N TYR A 35 -20.76 -2.65 6.43
CA TYR A 35 -21.00 -1.76 7.56
C TYR A 35 -21.82 -2.45 8.66
N ASN A 36 -21.60 -2.05 9.91
CA ASN A 36 -22.26 -2.67 11.06
C ASN A 36 -23.79 -2.48 11.04
N ASP A 37 -24.29 -1.36 10.54
CA ASP A 37 -25.67 -0.93 10.66
C ASP A 37 -26.49 -1.03 9.35
N VAL A 38 -25.87 -1.41 8.24
CA VAL A 38 -26.54 -1.61 6.93
C VAL A 38 -26.45 -3.07 6.54
N GLN A 39 -27.59 -3.71 6.24
CA GLN A 39 -27.60 -5.06 5.69
C GLN A 39 -26.94 -5.04 4.30
N PRO A 40 -25.84 -5.77 4.08
CA PRO A 40 -25.19 -5.78 2.77
C PRO A 40 -26.02 -6.55 1.76
N GLU A 41 -25.99 -6.10 0.51
CA GLU A 41 -26.72 -6.76 -0.57
C GLU A 41 -26.03 -8.08 -0.95
N PRO A 42 -26.78 -9.19 -1.08
CA PRO A 42 -26.24 -10.44 -1.57
C PRO A 42 -25.62 -10.28 -2.97
N LEU A 43 -24.49 -10.95 -3.18
CA LEU A 43 -23.79 -10.92 -4.46
C LEU A 43 -24.68 -11.50 -5.57
N PHE A 44 -24.97 -10.68 -6.58
CA PHE A 44 -25.71 -11.11 -7.76
C PHE A 44 -24.86 -10.99 -9.03
N TYR A 45 -24.30 -12.13 -9.47
CA TYR A 45 -23.67 -12.24 -10.78
C TYR A 45 -24.30 -13.33 -11.64
N MET A 46 -24.47 -12.99 -12.93
CA MET A 46 -24.90 -13.94 -13.95
C MET A 46 -23.81 -14.96 -14.30
N GLU A 47 -22.54 -14.63 -14.03
CA GLU A 47 -21.38 -15.48 -14.28
C GLU A 47 -20.40 -15.48 -13.10
N PRO A 48 -19.61 -16.54 -12.88
CA PRO A 48 -18.60 -16.59 -11.82
C PRO A 48 -17.49 -15.53 -11.99
N ILE A 49 -16.91 -15.09 -10.87
CA ILE A 49 -15.76 -14.16 -10.88
C ILE A 49 -14.58 -14.83 -11.60
N SER A 50 -13.95 -14.10 -12.52
CA SER A 50 -12.86 -14.61 -13.36
C SER A 50 -11.49 -14.30 -12.77
N THR A 51 -10.59 -15.28 -12.81
CA THR A 51 -9.24 -15.17 -12.26
C THR A 51 -8.21 -15.90 -13.15
N PRO A 52 -6.99 -15.37 -13.33
CA PRO A 52 -5.89 -16.08 -13.97
C PRO A 52 -5.31 -17.16 -13.04
N ARG A 53 -4.45 -18.02 -13.59
CA ARG A 53 -3.59 -18.93 -12.81
C ARG A 53 -2.43 -18.16 -12.19
N ASN A 54 -1.80 -18.76 -11.18
CA ASN A 54 -0.72 -18.16 -10.39
C ASN A 54 -1.14 -16.84 -9.70
N SER A 55 -2.34 -16.83 -9.12
CA SER A 55 -2.97 -15.62 -8.59
C SER A 55 -3.66 -15.90 -7.26
N ARG A 56 -4.26 -14.85 -6.68
CA ARG A 56 -5.14 -14.99 -5.51
C ARG A 56 -6.48 -14.32 -5.79
N LEU A 57 -7.56 -14.96 -5.33
CA LEU A 57 -8.92 -14.45 -5.46
C LEU A 57 -9.60 -14.41 -4.09
N ALA A 58 -9.90 -13.21 -3.62
CA ALA A 58 -10.66 -13.02 -2.39
C ALA A 58 -12.17 -13.01 -2.67
N MET A 59 -12.95 -13.65 -1.80
CA MET A 59 -14.41 -13.68 -1.81
C MET A 59 -14.94 -13.36 -0.42
N GLN A 60 -15.80 -12.34 -0.32
CA GLN A 60 -16.38 -11.86 0.94
C GLN A 60 -17.75 -12.48 1.23
N PHE A 61 -17.99 -12.82 2.50
CA PHE A 61 -19.24 -13.42 2.98
C PHE A 61 -19.70 -12.77 4.28
N VAL A 62 -21.01 -12.80 4.51
CA VAL A 62 -21.65 -12.27 5.71
C VAL A 62 -22.47 -13.36 6.36
N ILE A 63 -22.36 -13.46 7.68
CA ILE A 63 -23.12 -14.37 8.53
C ILE A 63 -23.86 -13.57 9.58
N ILE A 64 -25.15 -13.87 9.76
CA ILE A 64 -25.96 -13.36 10.87
C ILE A 64 -26.64 -14.55 11.54
N SER A 65 -26.47 -14.68 12.85
CA SER A 65 -27.01 -15.81 13.63
C SER A 65 -27.99 -15.30 14.68
N GLU A 66 -29.15 -15.92 14.82
CA GLU A 66 -30.13 -15.62 15.89
C GLU A 66 -29.69 -16.15 17.28
N ARG A 67 -28.48 -16.73 17.36
CA ARG A 67 -27.93 -17.40 18.54
C ARG A 67 -26.44 -17.14 18.70
N ASN A 68 -25.96 -17.17 19.94
CA ASN A 68 -24.53 -17.28 20.20
C ASN A 68 -24.06 -18.70 19.88
N ILE A 69 -23.03 -18.84 19.05
CA ILE A 69 -22.52 -20.15 18.65
C ILE A 69 -21.03 -20.10 18.33
N ASP A 70 -20.25 -20.93 19.01
CA ASP A 70 -18.86 -21.19 18.63
C ASP A 70 -18.84 -22.15 17.45
N SER A 71 -18.10 -21.75 16.43
CA SER A 71 -18.13 -22.38 15.13
C SER A 71 -16.74 -22.52 14.52
N LYS A 72 -16.58 -23.56 13.70
CA LYS A 72 -15.41 -23.79 12.85
C LYS A 72 -15.80 -23.61 11.39
N LEU A 73 -14.98 -22.89 10.65
CA LEU A 73 -15.09 -22.67 9.22
C LEU A 73 -14.25 -23.66 8.45
N THR A 74 -14.85 -24.24 7.41
CA THR A 74 -14.16 -25.08 6.45
C THR A 74 -14.63 -24.76 5.03
N VAL A 75 -13.77 -25.00 4.05
CA VAL A 75 -14.17 -25.02 2.64
C VAL A 75 -14.24 -26.49 2.25
N ASN A 76 -15.35 -26.90 1.63
CA ASN A 76 -15.52 -28.28 1.18
C ASN A 76 -14.64 -28.59 -0.04
N GLU A 77 -14.78 -29.80 -0.58
CA GLU A 77 -14.21 -30.13 -1.88
C GLU A 77 -14.74 -29.16 -2.95
N VAL A 78 -13.81 -28.45 -3.60
CA VAL A 78 -14.07 -27.53 -4.70
C VAL A 78 -13.70 -28.22 -6.01
N LYS A 79 -14.62 -28.25 -6.97
CA LYS A 79 -14.41 -28.94 -8.24
C LYS A 79 -15.16 -28.29 -9.39
N THR A 80 -14.80 -28.67 -10.61
CA THR A 80 -15.54 -28.29 -11.82
C THR A 80 -16.78 -29.16 -12.05
N ASP A 81 -17.66 -28.72 -12.94
CA ASP A 81 -18.81 -29.52 -13.40
C ASP A 81 -18.38 -30.83 -14.09
N GLN A 82 -17.12 -30.93 -14.53
CA GLN A 82 -16.52 -32.14 -15.13
C GLN A 82 -15.82 -33.04 -14.09
N GLY A 83 -15.80 -32.65 -12.82
CA GLY A 83 -15.21 -33.42 -11.73
C GLY A 83 -13.73 -33.13 -11.44
N GLU A 84 -13.12 -32.16 -12.13
CA GLU A 84 -11.73 -31.76 -11.86
C GLU A 84 -11.63 -31.10 -10.49
N LEU A 85 -10.78 -31.64 -9.61
CA LEU A 85 -10.57 -31.11 -8.27
C LEU A 85 -9.72 -29.83 -8.32
N PHE A 86 -10.07 -28.86 -7.48
CA PHE A 86 -9.25 -27.68 -7.27
C PHE A 86 -7.99 -28.08 -6.48
N ASN A 87 -6.81 -27.80 -7.06
CA ASN A 87 -5.51 -28.15 -6.47
C ASN A 87 -4.86 -26.99 -5.70
N GLY A 88 -5.57 -25.88 -5.52
CA GLY A 88 -5.10 -24.74 -4.73
C GLY A 88 -5.43 -24.85 -3.25
N SER A 89 -5.23 -23.75 -2.53
CA SER A 89 -5.53 -23.62 -1.10
C SER A 89 -6.48 -22.47 -0.82
N PHE A 90 -7.06 -22.48 0.38
CA PHE A 90 -7.95 -21.44 0.87
C PHE A 90 -7.49 -20.97 2.24
N ASP A 91 -7.16 -19.69 2.33
CA ASP A 91 -6.97 -18.98 3.58
C ASP A 91 -8.30 -18.35 3.99
N ILE A 92 -8.65 -18.48 5.27
CA ILE A 92 -9.93 -18.00 5.80
C ILE A 92 -9.62 -16.88 6.77
N TYR A 93 -10.22 -15.72 6.52
CA TYR A 93 -10.09 -14.56 7.38
C TYR A 93 -11.42 -14.21 8.02
N SER A 94 -11.36 -13.80 9.28
CA SER A 94 -12.41 -13.03 9.93
C SER A 94 -12.09 -11.57 9.79
N VAL A 95 -13.00 -10.79 9.21
CA VAL A 95 -12.87 -9.34 9.14
C VAL A 95 -13.52 -8.76 10.38
N ILE A 96 -12.81 -7.88 11.09
CA ILE A 96 -13.33 -7.29 12.33
C ILE A 96 -13.66 -5.82 12.14
N LEU A 97 -14.53 -5.33 13.01
CA LEU A 97 -15.07 -3.99 12.96
C LEU A 97 -14.10 -2.96 13.55
N VAL A 98 -13.99 -1.79 12.92
CA VAL A 98 -13.24 -0.63 13.45
C VAL A 98 -14.06 0.65 13.31
N PRO A 99 -13.87 1.63 14.22
CA PRO A 99 -14.62 2.89 14.18
C PRO A 99 -14.02 3.89 13.19
N VAL A 100 -14.89 4.60 12.49
CA VAL A 100 -14.61 5.79 11.69
C VAL A 100 -15.26 6.99 12.33
N GLU A 101 -14.47 7.78 13.04
CA GLU A 101 -14.94 8.85 13.94
C GLU A 101 -15.10 10.22 13.25
N ALA A 102 -14.51 10.35 12.06
CA ALA A 102 -14.52 11.57 11.27
C ALA A 102 -14.35 11.27 9.78
N ASN A 103 -14.93 12.14 8.95
CA ASN A 103 -14.60 12.19 7.53
C ASN A 103 -13.35 13.05 7.28
N SER A 104 -12.65 12.70 6.23
CA SER A 104 -11.53 13.43 5.63
C SER A 104 -11.94 14.85 5.25
N ASN A 105 -11.15 15.84 5.69
CA ASN A 105 -11.35 17.25 5.40
C ASN A 105 -10.04 17.94 4.97
N SER A 106 -10.15 19.05 4.24
CA SER A 106 -9.04 19.65 3.48
C SER A 106 -7.96 20.30 4.37
N ASN A 107 -8.29 20.59 5.63
CA ASN A 107 -7.39 21.19 6.64
C ASN A 107 -7.24 20.29 7.87
N GLY A 108 -7.10 18.98 7.63
CA GLY A 108 -7.00 17.98 8.67
C GLY A 108 -8.36 17.43 9.10
N THR A 109 -8.38 16.13 9.36
CA THR A 109 -9.52 15.40 9.91
C THR A 109 -9.66 15.73 11.39
N GLN A 110 -10.86 16.06 11.85
CA GLN A 110 -11.15 16.26 13.28
C GLN A 110 -12.41 15.49 13.65
N ALA A 111 -12.35 14.72 14.75
CA ALA A 111 -13.50 14.02 15.31
C ALA A 111 -14.68 14.98 15.53
N GLY A 112 -15.88 14.54 15.14
CA GLY A 112 -17.12 15.32 15.32
C GLY A 112 -17.32 16.51 14.38
N LYS A 113 -16.41 16.77 13.43
CA LYS A 113 -16.65 17.74 12.35
C LYS A 113 -17.21 17.03 11.10
N PRO A 114 -18.39 17.42 10.60
CA PRO A 114 -18.93 16.83 9.38
C PRO A 114 -18.05 17.17 8.18
N ALA A 115 -18.11 16.35 7.13
CA ALA A 115 -17.46 16.65 5.86
C ALA A 115 -17.92 18.01 5.30
N GLN A 116 -16.98 18.81 4.79
CA GLN A 116 -17.26 20.15 4.26
C GLN A 116 -17.11 20.25 2.74
N GLY A 117 -17.93 21.10 2.11
CA GLY A 117 -17.78 21.51 0.71
C GLY A 117 -17.74 20.34 -0.29
N PRO A 118 -16.77 20.32 -1.25
CA PRO A 118 -16.66 19.27 -2.27
C PRO A 118 -16.38 17.87 -1.69
N ASN A 119 -15.96 17.77 -0.41
CA ASN A 119 -15.62 16.49 0.23
C ASN A 119 -16.84 15.56 0.32
N LYS A 120 -18.05 16.10 0.48
CA LYS A 120 -19.30 15.31 0.55
C LYS A 120 -19.62 14.53 -0.72
N VAL A 121 -19.17 15.00 -1.88
CA VAL A 121 -19.62 14.49 -3.20
C VAL A 121 -19.01 13.11 -3.51
N TYR A 122 -17.91 12.75 -2.85
CA TYR A 122 -17.21 11.49 -3.08
C TYR A 122 -16.83 10.80 -1.76
N LEU A 123 -17.79 10.72 -0.84
CA LEU A 123 -17.68 9.90 0.37
C LEU A 123 -18.37 8.56 0.15
N ALA A 124 -17.80 7.51 0.72
CA ALA A 124 -18.54 6.28 0.92
C ALA A 124 -19.67 6.49 1.94
N ARG A 125 -19.40 7.25 3.01
CA ARG A 125 -20.32 7.43 4.13
C ARG A 125 -19.99 8.64 5.00
N GLU A 126 -21.01 9.28 5.59
CA GLU A 126 -20.81 10.30 6.63
C GLU A 126 -20.49 9.64 7.99
N ALA A 127 -19.47 10.16 8.67
CA ALA A 127 -19.04 9.74 10.01
C ALA A 127 -19.94 10.34 11.12
N PRO A 128 -20.05 9.70 12.30
CA PRO A 128 -19.38 8.47 12.68
C PRO A 128 -20.04 7.21 12.09
N PHE A 129 -19.23 6.21 11.75
CA PHE A 129 -19.70 4.88 11.38
C PHE A 129 -18.69 3.81 11.78
N GLU A 130 -19.08 2.55 11.70
CA GLU A 130 -18.18 1.41 11.90
C GLU A 130 -18.13 0.56 10.63
N VAL A 131 -16.94 0.05 10.31
CA VAL A 131 -16.68 -0.69 9.07
C VAL A 131 -15.85 -1.94 9.35
N PHE A 132 -16.17 -3.04 8.66
CA PHE A 132 -15.36 -4.25 8.69
C PHE A 132 -14.13 -4.05 7.80
N GLU A 133 -12.94 -4.07 8.40
CA GLU A 133 -11.72 -3.60 7.73
C GLU A 133 -10.51 -4.52 7.93
N PRO A 134 -9.90 -4.66 9.13
CA PRO A 134 -8.79 -5.60 9.32
C PRO A 134 -9.25 -7.05 9.27
N ALA A 135 -8.49 -7.88 8.57
CA ALA A 135 -8.78 -9.28 8.31
C ALA A 135 -7.75 -10.18 9.00
N PHE A 136 -8.21 -11.01 9.94
CA PHE A 136 -7.38 -11.94 10.72
C PHE A 136 -7.54 -13.35 10.19
N GLU A 137 -6.42 -14.01 9.88
CA GLU A 137 -6.46 -15.39 9.42
C GLU A 137 -6.86 -16.31 10.58
N GLN A 138 -8.07 -16.86 10.51
CA GLN A 138 -8.58 -17.77 11.53
C GLN A 138 -9.72 -18.64 10.99
N ARG A 139 -9.79 -19.88 11.50
CA ARG A 139 -10.85 -20.84 11.16
C ARG A 139 -11.89 -21.01 12.26
N ASN A 140 -11.59 -20.58 13.48
CA ASN A 140 -12.54 -20.63 14.58
C ASN A 140 -13.13 -19.24 14.75
N ILE A 141 -14.46 -19.17 14.84
CA ILE A 141 -15.19 -17.92 15.01
C ILE A 141 -16.28 -18.11 16.07
N THR A 142 -16.55 -17.04 16.82
CA THR A 142 -17.72 -16.97 17.70
C THR A 142 -18.75 -16.08 17.01
N LEU A 143 -19.87 -16.68 16.60
CA LEU A 143 -21.00 -15.91 16.09
C LEU A 143 -21.81 -15.41 17.28
N ASN A 144 -21.98 -14.10 17.39
CA ASN A 144 -22.82 -13.49 18.41
C ASN A 144 -24.23 -13.29 17.87
N LYS A 145 -25.22 -13.48 18.74
CA LYS A 145 -26.63 -13.30 18.43
C LYS A 145 -26.90 -11.92 17.83
N ASP A 146 -27.56 -11.90 16.68
CA ASP A 146 -28.02 -10.73 15.93
C ASP A 146 -26.89 -9.77 15.53
N GLN A 147 -25.63 -10.22 15.55
CA GLN A 147 -24.47 -9.47 15.08
C GLN A 147 -23.95 -10.01 13.75
N LYS A 148 -23.48 -9.11 12.89
CA LYS A 148 -22.82 -9.48 11.63
C LYS A 148 -21.43 -10.03 11.93
N SER A 149 -21.11 -11.18 11.34
CA SER A 149 -19.75 -11.69 11.22
C SER A 149 -19.36 -11.68 9.75
N VAL A 150 -18.21 -11.07 9.43
CA VAL A 150 -17.73 -10.95 8.05
C VAL A 150 -16.53 -11.85 7.86
N LEU A 151 -16.55 -12.62 6.77
CA LEU A 151 -15.50 -13.56 6.40
C LEU A 151 -14.94 -13.24 5.03
N LEU A 152 -13.64 -13.49 4.84
CA LEU A 152 -13.03 -13.61 3.51
C LEU A 152 -12.50 -15.01 3.31
N ILE A 153 -12.75 -15.55 2.13
CA ILE A 153 -12.07 -16.73 1.61
C ILE A 153 -11.11 -16.27 0.53
N ASP A 154 -9.82 -16.42 0.78
CA ASP A 154 -8.77 -16.06 -0.17
C ASP A 154 -8.22 -17.33 -0.82
N ALA A 155 -8.58 -17.54 -2.09
CA ALA A 155 -8.19 -18.72 -2.86
C ALA A 155 -6.83 -18.50 -3.53
N ALA A 156 -5.83 -19.29 -3.18
CA ALA A 156 -4.57 -19.34 -3.92
C ALA A 156 -4.75 -20.22 -5.16
N ILE A 157 -4.64 -19.64 -6.35
CA ILE A 157 -4.81 -20.33 -7.64
C ILE A 157 -3.43 -20.73 -8.17
N PRO A 158 -3.05 -22.01 -8.17
CA PRO A 158 -1.74 -22.45 -8.65
C PRO A 158 -1.53 -22.16 -10.14
N ALA A 159 -0.27 -22.05 -10.58
CA ALA A 159 0.09 -21.87 -11.99
C ALA A 159 -0.38 -23.05 -12.88
N ASP A 160 -0.42 -24.27 -12.33
CA ASP A 160 -0.80 -25.50 -13.01
C ASP A 160 -2.28 -25.86 -12.88
N CYS A 161 -3.08 -25.03 -12.19
CA CYS A 161 -4.51 -25.24 -12.00
C CYS A 161 -5.21 -25.43 -13.36
N LYS A 162 -6.15 -26.38 -13.46
CA LYS A 162 -6.86 -26.62 -14.72
C LYS A 162 -7.86 -25.48 -14.97
N PRO A 163 -7.90 -24.89 -16.18
CA PRO A 163 -8.92 -23.89 -16.51
C PRO A 163 -10.32 -24.49 -16.43
N GLY A 164 -11.27 -23.71 -15.92
CA GLY A 164 -12.65 -24.17 -15.73
C GLY A 164 -13.41 -23.36 -14.69
N ILE A 165 -14.70 -23.65 -14.56
CA ILE A 165 -15.54 -23.07 -13.52
C ILE A 165 -15.55 -24.02 -12.32
N TYR A 166 -15.04 -23.52 -11.20
CA TYR A 166 -14.97 -24.24 -9.94
C TYR A 166 -16.12 -23.83 -9.01
N ARG A 167 -16.68 -24.80 -8.29
CA ARG A 167 -17.80 -24.62 -7.36
C ARG A 167 -17.50 -25.29 -6.04
N GLY A 168 -17.84 -24.58 -4.97
CA GLY A 168 -17.60 -25.02 -3.60
C GLY A 168 -18.65 -24.47 -2.65
N ARG A 169 -18.49 -24.80 -1.38
CA ARG A 169 -19.27 -24.30 -0.26
C ARG A 169 -18.33 -23.98 0.90
N VAL A 170 -18.55 -22.82 1.51
CA VAL A 170 -18.04 -22.54 2.85
C VAL A 170 -19.02 -23.16 3.83
N ILE A 171 -18.51 -23.92 4.79
CA ILE A 171 -19.28 -24.65 5.79
C ILE A 171 -18.93 -24.10 7.16
N ILE A 172 -19.98 -23.76 7.91
CA ILE A 172 -19.92 -23.45 9.34
C ILE A 172 -20.32 -24.73 10.08
N SER A 173 -19.46 -25.20 10.97
CA SER A 173 -19.76 -26.36 11.82
C SER A 173 -19.70 -25.99 13.29
N SER A 174 -20.67 -26.47 14.07
CA SER A 174 -20.67 -26.37 15.53
C SER A 174 -20.90 -27.75 16.14
N SER A 175 -20.19 -28.08 17.21
CA SER A 175 -20.23 -29.42 17.82
C SER A 175 -20.08 -30.56 16.81
N GLN A 176 -19.20 -30.37 15.80
CA GLN A 176 -18.94 -31.29 14.68
C GLN A 176 -20.12 -31.54 13.71
N GLN A 177 -21.18 -30.74 13.77
CA GLN A 177 -22.30 -30.80 12.82
C GLN A 177 -22.34 -29.54 11.94
N GLU A 178 -22.72 -29.69 10.68
CA GLU A 178 -22.96 -28.56 9.77
C GLU A 178 -24.12 -27.71 10.32
N ALA A 179 -23.80 -26.45 10.64
CA ALA A 179 -24.75 -25.46 11.15
C ALA A 179 -25.37 -24.64 10.00
N ALA A 180 -24.54 -24.29 9.01
CA ALA A 180 -24.93 -23.55 7.81
C ALA A 180 -23.86 -23.72 6.72
N SER A 181 -24.22 -23.52 5.46
CA SER A 181 -23.27 -23.42 4.37
C SER A 181 -23.68 -22.38 3.33
N CYS A 182 -22.69 -21.81 2.64
CA CYS A 182 -22.87 -20.86 1.55
C CYS A 182 -22.08 -21.30 0.33
N GLY A 183 -22.76 -21.42 -0.81
CA GLY A 183 -22.12 -21.78 -2.08
C GLY A 183 -21.34 -20.61 -2.69
N PHE A 184 -20.27 -20.92 -3.39
CA PHE A 184 -19.50 -19.95 -4.17
C PHE A 184 -18.96 -20.58 -5.46
N SER A 185 -18.58 -19.73 -6.41
CA SER A 185 -17.92 -20.19 -7.63
C SER A 185 -17.00 -19.15 -8.24
N PHE A 186 -15.99 -19.62 -8.97
CA PHE A 186 -15.05 -18.79 -9.72
C PHE A 186 -14.62 -19.49 -11.01
N ARG A 187 -14.17 -18.71 -12.01
CA ARG A 187 -13.66 -19.21 -13.29
C ARG A 187 -12.15 -19.02 -13.35
N VAL A 188 -11.42 -20.12 -13.48
CA VAL A 188 -9.97 -20.12 -13.74
C VAL A 188 -9.74 -20.09 -15.24
N HIS A 189 -9.00 -19.09 -15.71
CA HIS A 189 -8.61 -18.92 -17.11
C HIS A 189 -7.29 -19.63 -17.46
N LYS A 190 -6.95 -19.73 -18.74
CA LYS A 190 -5.64 -20.27 -19.16
C LYS A 190 -4.52 -19.28 -18.88
N ALA A 191 -4.76 -17.97 -18.96
CA ALA A 191 -3.77 -16.95 -18.65
C ALA A 191 -3.08 -17.23 -17.30
N VAL A 192 -1.75 -17.05 -17.26
CA VAL A 192 -0.91 -17.29 -16.08
C VAL A 192 -0.25 -15.96 -15.71
N MET A 193 -0.40 -15.56 -14.46
CA MET A 193 0.30 -14.40 -13.92
C MET A 193 1.81 -14.67 -13.80
N PRO A 194 2.68 -13.68 -14.08
CA PRO A 194 4.09 -13.76 -13.72
C PRO A 194 4.28 -13.89 -12.20
N GLU A 195 5.48 -14.27 -11.76
CA GLU A 195 5.81 -14.41 -10.34
C GLU A 195 5.71 -13.06 -9.57
N SER A 196 6.02 -11.95 -10.24
CA SER A 196 5.89 -10.60 -9.71
C SER A 196 4.84 -9.80 -10.45
N TYR A 197 4.08 -8.98 -9.73
CA TYR A 197 3.22 -7.97 -10.34
C TYR A 197 4.05 -6.97 -11.15
N ALA A 198 3.49 -6.50 -12.27
CA ALA A 198 4.19 -5.55 -13.13
C ALA A 198 4.28 -4.15 -12.51
N LEU A 199 3.32 -3.76 -11.67
CA LEU A 199 3.38 -2.51 -10.92
C LEU A 199 4.26 -2.70 -9.67
N LYS A 200 5.33 -1.91 -9.55
CA LYS A 200 6.23 -1.96 -8.40
C LYS A 200 5.64 -1.18 -7.24
N THR A 201 5.33 -1.84 -6.12
CA THR A 201 4.73 -1.17 -4.96
C THR A 201 5.62 -1.17 -3.74
N SER A 202 5.46 -0.11 -2.93
CA SER A 202 6.06 -0.01 -1.59
C SER A 202 5.10 0.66 -0.63
N HIS A 203 4.76 -0.01 0.45
CA HIS A 203 4.19 0.59 1.65
C HIS A 203 5.30 0.76 2.67
N TRP A 204 5.45 1.96 3.23
CA TRP A 204 6.47 2.18 4.25
C TRP A 204 6.13 1.39 5.52
N LEU A 205 7.08 0.56 5.93
CA LEU A 205 6.98 -0.25 7.13
C LEU A 205 7.55 0.53 8.31
N THR A 206 6.71 0.80 9.31
CA THR A 206 7.09 1.32 10.62
C THR A 206 7.48 0.14 11.50
N VAL A 207 8.74 0.12 11.94
CA VAL A 207 9.39 -1.10 12.44
C VAL A 207 9.53 -1.12 13.96
N GLU A 208 9.10 -0.07 14.66
CA GLU A 208 9.13 -0.05 16.11
C GLU A 208 8.24 -1.17 16.68
N PRO A 209 8.67 -1.90 17.75
CA PRO A 209 7.98 -3.08 18.26
C PRO A 209 6.47 -2.89 18.48
N GLU A 210 6.06 -1.73 18.99
CA GLU A 210 4.67 -1.37 19.26
C GLU A 210 3.79 -1.22 18.00
N ASN A 211 4.39 -1.02 16.83
CA ASN A 211 3.67 -0.93 15.55
C ASN A 211 3.59 -2.28 14.81
N LEU A 212 4.19 -3.34 15.35
CA LEU A 212 4.26 -4.65 14.69
C LEU A 212 3.39 -5.72 15.35
N THR A 213 2.92 -5.51 16.57
CA THR A 213 2.06 -6.47 17.27
C THR A 213 1.04 -5.79 18.17
N ARG A 214 -0.12 -6.44 18.35
CA ARG A 214 -1.11 -6.04 19.37
C ARG A 214 -0.85 -6.69 20.75
N ASN A 215 0.12 -7.61 20.83
CA ASN A 215 0.58 -8.19 22.08
C ASN A 215 1.54 -7.24 22.81
N THR A 216 2.07 -7.65 23.96
CA THR A 216 3.13 -6.90 24.62
C THR A 216 4.34 -6.74 23.68
N PRO A 217 4.76 -5.50 23.36
CA PRO A 217 5.88 -5.29 22.44
C PRO A 217 7.20 -5.85 23.03
N PRO A 218 7.99 -6.59 22.25
CA PRO A 218 9.30 -7.08 22.69
C PRO A 218 10.33 -5.95 22.76
N GLU A 219 11.48 -6.23 23.36
CA GLU A 219 12.62 -5.29 23.34
C GLU A 219 13.09 -5.03 21.89
N SER A 220 13.40 -3.77 21.56
CA SER A 220 13.89 -3.43 20.22
C SER A 220 15.14 -4.24 19.89
N TRP A 221 15.13 -4.85 18.70
CA TRP A 221 16.21 -5.68 18.14
C TRP A 221 16.40 -7.06 18.80
N SER A 222 15.50 -7.47 19.70
CA SER A 222 15.46 -8.86 20.16
C SER A 222 15.15 -9.82 19.00
N GLN A 223 15.38 -11.12 19.21
CA GLN A 223 15.01 -12.15 18.23
C GLN A 223 13.51 -12.12 17.91
N GLU A 224 12.67 -11.88 18.92
CA GLU A 224 11.22 -11.76 18.77
C GLU A 224 10.85 -10.54 17.91
N HIS A 225 11.52 -9.39 18.14
CA HIS A 225 11.34 -8.21 17.31
C HIS A 225 11.70 -8.45 15.84
N TRP A 226 12.83 -9.11 15.59
CA TRP A 226 13.23 -9.51 14.23
C TRP A 226 12.24 -10.45 13.56
N GLN A 227 11.63 -11.35 14.32
CA GLN A 227 10.59 -12.23 13.81
C GLN A 227 9.32 -11.45 13.44
N LEU A 228 8.93 -10.45 14.23
CA LEU A 228 7.81 -9.56 13.91
C LEU A 228 8.08 -8.73 12.64
N ILE A 229 9.29 -8.19 12.48
CA ILE A 229 9.71 -7.49 11.25
C ILE A 229 9.58 -8.44 10.05
N LYS A 230 10.16 -9.65 10.14
CA LYS A 230 10.10 -10.65 9.07
C LYS A 230 8.66 -10.98 8.68
N ASN A 231 7.80 -11.28 9.64
CA ASN A 231 6.41 -11.65 9.37
C ASN A 231 5.63 -10.47 8.76
N SER A 232 5.91 -9.25 9.20
CA SER A 232 5.29 -8.04 8.67
C SER A 232 5.76 -7.75 7.23
N ALA A 233 7.06 -7.85 6.96
CA ALA A 233 7.62 -7.72 5.63
C ALA A 233 7.10 -8.80 4.66
N GLN A 234 6.94 -10.04 5.14
CA GLN A 234 6.30 -11.11 4.38
C GLN A 234 4.84 -10.76 4.07
N LYS A 235 4.10 -10.20 5.04
CA LYS A 235 2.71 -9.81 4.80
C LYS A 235 2.58 -8.73 3.73
N LEU A 236 3.43 -7.71 3.73
CA LEU A 236 3.47 -6.69 2.68
C LEU A 236 3.79 -7.32 1.31
N TYR A 237 4.76 -8.24 1.26
CA TYR A 237 5.15 -8.96 0.04
C TYR A 237 4.02 -9.84 -0.53
N ASP A 238 3.31 -10.57 0.33
CA ASP A 238 2.14 -11.40 -0.03
C ASP A 238 1.00 -10.55 -0.66
N PHE A 239 0.95 -9.26 -0.31
CA PHE A 239 -0.03 -8.29 -0.80
C PHE A 239 0.50 -7.41 -1.95
N GLY A 240 1.70 -7.70 -2.44
CA GLY A 240 2.21 -7.20 -3.71
C GLY A 240 3.42 -6.27 -3.62
N ASP A 241 3.89 -5.92 -2.42
CA ASP A 241 5.11 -5.13 -2.32
C ASP A 241 6.31 -5.87 -2.87
N ARG A 242 7.09 -5.14 -3.67
CA ARG A 242 8.35 -5.60 -4.27
C ARG A 242 9.51 -4.67 -3.93
N ASN A 243 9.18 -3.44 -3.52
CA ASN A 243 10.14 -2.47 -3.03
C ASN A 243 9.88 -2.21 -1.55
N VAL A 244 10.95 -2.04 -0.78
CA VAL A 244 10.87 -1.54 0.59
C VAL A 244 11.61 -0.21 0.69
N THR A 245 11.02 0.75 1.39
CA THR A 245 11.72 1.98 1.78
C THR A 245 11.99 1.94 3.28
N PHE A 246 13.19 2.32 3.71
CA PHE A 246 13.47 2.45 5.15
C PHE A 246 14.48 3.58 5.47
N PRO A 247 14.38 4.19 6.67
CA PRO A 247 15.34 5.19 7.14
C PRO A 247 16.67 4.54 7.56
N THR A 248 17.80 5.12 7.14
CA THR A 248 19.11 4.49 7.36
C THR A 248 19.83 4.95 8.64
N ILE A 249 20.00 6.26 8.82
CA ILE A 249 20.99 6.84 9.76
C ILE A 249 20.37 7.62 10.93
N TYR A 250 19.04 7.66 10.99
CA TYR A 250 18.31 8.52 11.91
C TYR A 250 17.91 7.86 13.22
N GLY A 251 17.69 8.70 14.22
CA GLY A 251 17.03 8.34 15.47
C GLY A 251 17.97 7.69 16.49
N GLN A 252 17.38 7.21 17.58
CA GLN A 252 18.15 6.68 18.71
C GLN A 252 18.76 5.30 18.45
N LYS A 253 18.27 4.57 17.46
CA LYS A 253 18.76 3.23 17.13
C LYS A 253 18.78 3.06 15.61
N PRO A 254 19.66 3.79 14.89
CA PRO A 254 19.70 3.73 13.44
C PRO A 254 20.19 2.35 12.98
N VAL A 255 19.83 1.98 11.74
CA VAL A 255 20.30 0.73 11.13
C VAL A 255 21.73 0.86 10.58
N ILE A 256 22.21 2.09 10.39
CA ILE A 256 23.63 2.40 10.17
C ILE A 256 24.09 3.32 11.30
N GLN A 257 24.95 2.80 12.17
CA GLN A 257 25.46 3.57 13.31
C GLN A 257 26.60 4.47 12.86
N THR A 258 26.54 5.75 13.24
CA THR A 258 27.60 6.73 12.96
C THR A 258 28.59 6.81 14.12
N PHE A 259 29.86 6.99 13.79
CA PHE A 259 30.96 7.25 14.70
C PHE A 259 31.71 8.50 14.25
N VAL A 260 32.29 9.23 15.19
CA VAL A 260 33.10 10.42 14.92
C VAL A 260 34.40 10.36 15.71
N ASP A 261 35.52 10.63 15.05
CA ASP A 261 36.85 10.65 15.68
C ASP A 261 37.24 12.03 16.24
N ALA A 262 38.42 12.10 16.88
CA ALA A 262 38.91 13.34 17.49
C ALA A 262 39.20 14.46 16.48
N GLU A 263 39.35 14.11 15.19
CA GLU A 263 39.55 15.06 14.09
C GLU A 263 38.25 15.42 13.38
N GLY A 264 37.10 14.89 13.83
CA GLY A 264 35.78 15.17 13.27
C GLY A 264 35.44 14.35 12.02
N ARG A 265 36.20 13.27 11.71
CA ARG A 265 35.90 12.39 10.57
C ARG A 265 34.88 11.34 10.94
N TYR A 266 33.97 11.02 10.02
CA TYR A 266 32.93 10.04 10.27
C TYR A 266 33.30 8.64 9.81
N SER A 267 32.83 7.64 10.53
CA SER A 267 32.81 6.23 10.10
C SER A 267 31.48 5.57 10.46
N PHE A 268 31.17 4.46 9.80
CA PHE A 268 29.83 3.88 9.81
C PHE A 268 29.88 2.37 10.04
N ASP A 269 29.00 1.87 10.92
CA ASP A 269 28.79 0.44 11.14
C ASP A 269 27.50 -0.02 10.45
N TYR A 270 27.68 -0.95 9.50
CA TYR A 270 26.63 -1.50 8.66
C TYR A 270 26.10 -2.85 9.16
N SER A 271 26.52 -3.34 10.33
CA SER A 271 26.15 -4.68 10.81
C SER A 271 24.64 -4.89 10.90
N MET A 272 23.88 -3.85 11.27
CA MET A 272 22.42 -3.93 11.30
C MET A 272 21.81 -3.77 9.91
N PHE A 273 22.33 -2.83 9.11
CA PHE A 273 21.97 -2.67 7.70
C PHE A 273 22.12 -3.97 6.91
N ASP A 274 23.17 -4.75 7.15
CA ASP A 274 23.38 -6.03 6.50
C ASP A 274 22.26 -7.03 6.81
N LYS A 275 21.87 -7.14 8.08
CA LYS A 275 20.75 -7.99 8.50
C LYS A 275 19.43 -7.55 7.85
N TRP A 276 19.22 -6.24 7.72
CA TRP A 276 18.06 -5.68 7.02
C TRP A 276 18.05 -6.06 5.55
N MET A 277 19.14 -5.79 4.83
CA MET A 277 19.27 -6.14 3.41
C MET A 277 19.04 -7.63 3.20
N GLU A 278 19.71 -8.48 3.97
CA GLU A 278 19.62 -9.94 3.86
C GLU A 278 18.19 -10.44 4.14
N LEU A 279 17.50 -9.88 5.15
CA LEU A 279 16.12 -10.24 5.45
C LEU A 279 15.18 -9.98 4.28
N PHE A 280 15.17 -8.76 3.74
CA PHE A 280 14.23 -8.39 2.68
C PHE A 280 14.54 -9.10 1.36
N LEU A 281 15.83 -9.25 1.02
CA LEU A 281 16.24 -10.02 -0.15
C LEU A 281 15.86 -11.50 0.00
N SER A 282 15.95 -12.08 1.20
CA SER A 282 15.53 -13.48 1.44
C SER A 282 14.03 -13.73 1.28
N ILE A 283 13.20 -12.68 1.43
CA ILE A 283 11.75 -12.73 1.20
C ILE A 283 11.43 -12.64 -0.30
N GLY A 284 12.29 -11.97 -1.07
CA GLY A 284 12.11 -11.76 -2.52
C GLY A 284 11.90 -10.30 -2.93
N TYR A 285 12.15 -9.32 -2.05
CA TYR A 285 12.11 -7.91 -2.44
C TYR A 285 13.15 -7.63 -3.53
N GLU A 286 12.73 -6.91 -4.57
CA GLU A 286 13.53 -6.68 -5.78
C GLU A 286 14.42 -5.45 -5.66
N LYS A 287 13.96 -4.44 -4.92
CA LYS A 287 14.67 -3.19 -4.66
C LYS A 287 14.50 -2.73 -3.22
N ILE A 288 15.57 -2.13 -2.70
CA ILE A 288 15.63 -1.56 -1.36
C ILE A 288 15.98 -0.07 -1.50
N GLU A 289 15.00 0.78 -1.18
CA GLU A 289 15.11 2.24 -1.27
C GLU A 289 15.52 2.82 0.10
N CYS A 290 16.74 3.36 0.16
CA CYS A 290 17.30 3.88 1.41
C CYS A 290 17.08 5.38 1.51
N LEU A 291 16.26 5.80 2.49
CA LEU A 291 15.99 7.20 2.78
C LEU A 291 17.10 7.77 3.65
N CYS A 292 17.83 8.78 3.15
CA CYS A 292 19.06 9.18 3.83
C CYS A 292 19.15 10.62 4.35
N PHE A 293 18.50 11.67 3.79
CA PHE A 293 18.98 13.03 4.16
C PHE A 293 17.97 14.11 4.51
N SER A 294 16.83 14.23 3.83
CA SER A 294 16.06 15.48 3.95
C SER A 294 14.57 15.42 3.65
N GLY A 295 13.84 16.41 4.16
CA GLY A 295 12.45 16.71 3.78
C GLY A 295 12.42 17.86 2.77
N HIS A 296 11.37 18.67 2.74
CA HIS A 296 11.22 19.82 1.81
C HIS A 296 12.46 20.73 1.60
N TRP A 297 13.42 20.70 2.54
CA TRP A 297 14.67 21.43 2.56
C TRP A 297 15.85 20.49 2.82
N ILE A 298 17.05 20.82 2.34
CA ILE A 298 18.28 20.08 2.65
C ILE A 298 18.61 20.21 4.14
N THR A 299 18.10 19.30 4.96
CA THR A 299 18.27 19.24 6.42
C THR A 299 17.87 17.86 6.95
N PRO A 300 18.45 17.35 8.04
CA PRO A 300 18.06 16.04 8.60
C PRO A 300 16.56 15.94 8.90
N LEU A 301 15.94 14.83 8.46
CA LEU A 301 14.53 14.50 8.73
C LEU A 301 14.25 14.21 10.21
N ASP A 302 15.26 13.68 10.90
CA ASP A 302 15.27 13.45 12.34
C ASP A 302 16.71 13.59 12.85
N ASN A 303 16.90 13.52 14.16
CA ASN A 303 18.21 13.65 14.80
C ASN A 303 19.19 12.58 14.30
N ILE A 304 20.40 13.01 13.96
CA ILE A 304 21.53 12.13 13.67
C ILE A 304 22.46 12.14 14.88
N TYR A 305 22.78 10.94 15.36
CA TYR A 305 23.67 10.74 16.48
C TYR A 305 24.93 10.00 16.05
N ALA A 306 26.08 10.43 16.58
CA ALA A 306 27.35 9.74 16.41
C ALA A 306 27.89 9.27 17.77
N VAL A 307 28.63 8.16 17.77
CA VAL A 307 29.40 7.70 18.93
C VAL A 307 30.83 8.22 18.79
N ASN A 308 31.30 8.97 19.78
CA ASN A 308 32.66 9.46 19.83
C ASN A 308 33.62 8.28 20.05
N THR A 309 34.60 8.10 19.17
CA THR A 309 35.51 6.94 19.23
C THR A 309 36.52 7.00 20.37
N VAL A 310 36.68 8.16 21.03
CA VAL A 310 37.63 8.35 22.14
C VAL A 310 37.03 7.93 23.48
N ASP A 311 35.80 8.37 23.77
CA ASP A 311 35.16 8.12 25.07
C ASP A 311 33.89 7.25 25.00
N GLY A 312 33.47 6.86 23.80
CA GLY A 312 32.29 6.01 23.57
C GLY A 312 30.97 6.71 23.81
N LYS A 313 30.95 8.03 24.07
CA LYS A 313 29.69 8.75 24.30
C LYS A 313 28.94 8.96 23.01
N LYS A 314 27.63 8.79 23.09
CA LYS A 314 26.70 9.06 22.00
C LYS A 314 26.25 10.52 22.07
N GLU A 315 26.49 11.27 21.00
CA GLU A 315 26.20 12.70 20.90
C GLU A 315 25.33 12.98 19.68
N MET A 316 24.47 14.00 19.78
CA MET A 316 23.69 14.48 18.64
C MET A 316 24.57 15.39 17.80
N VAL A 317 24.90 14.97 16.58
CA VAL A 317 25.77 15.74 15.67
C VAL A 317 24.97 16.64 14.75
N PHE A 318 23.76 16.20 14.33
CA PHE A 318 22.84 17.04 13.57
C PHE A 318 21.43 16.91 14.14
N PRO A 319 20.86 17.95 14.77
CA PRO A 319 19.47 17.95 15.19
C PRO A 319 18.51 17.91 14.00
N LYS A 320 17.30 17.41 14.22
CA LYS A 320 16.20 17.50 13.27
C LYS A 320 16.01 18.95 12.83
N GLY A 321 15.98 19.19 11.52
CA GLY A 321 15.82 20.53 10.98
C GLY A 321 17.07 21.43 11.16
N TYR A 322 18.26 20.89 11.41
CA TYR A 322 19.51 21.62 11.63
C TYR A 322 19.71 22.84 10.70
N CYS A 323 19.49 22.67 9.39
CA CYS A 323 19.72 23.74 8.42
C CYS A 323 18.59 24.78 8.39
N THR A 324 17.47 24.55 9.06
CA THR A 324 16.32 25.46 9.13
C THR A 324 16.18 26.06 10.54
N THR A 325 16.06 27.38 10.68
CA THR A 325 16.19 28.07 11.98
C THR A 325 15.00 27.92 12.93
N ALA A 326 13.83 27.46 12.49
CA ALA A 326 12.74 27.06 13.40
C ALA A 326 11.67 26.21 12.68
N TRP A 327 11.14 25.21 13.38
CA TRP A 327 9.96 24.46 12.95
C TRP A 327 8.71 25.36 12.79
N SER A 328 8.70 26.55 13.40
CA SER A 328 7.62 27.55 13.24
C SER A 328 7.56 28.17 11.84
N ASP A 329 8.59 28.00 11.02
CA ASP A 329 8.56 28.43 9.61
C ASP A 329 7.85 27.41 8.69
N TYR A 330 7.44 26.25 9.23
CA TYR A 330 6.65 25.26 8.50
C TYR A 330 5.14 25.52 8.57
N SER A 331 4.61 26.17 9.62
CA SER A 331 3.20 25.95 9.99
C SER A 331 2.19 27.05 9.67
N ASP A 332 2.49 28.35 9.58
CA ASP A 332 1.37 29.30 9.82
C ASP A 332 1.14 30.53 8.94
N LYS A 333 1.88 30.80 7.84
CA LYS A 333 1.46 31.90 6.94
C LYS A 333 1.68 31.59 5.46
N TYR A 334 0.58 31.67 4.71
CA TYR A 334 0.49 31.61 3.24
C TYR A 334 1.26 32.72 2.49
N GLU A 335 2.25 33.38 3.12
CA GLU A 335 3.14 34.34 2.47
C GLU A 335 4.29 33.59 1.75
N TRP A 336 3.93 32.95 0.65
CA TRP A 336 4.82 32.40 -0.39
C TRP A 336 5.24 33.51 -1.37
N PRO A 337 6.19 33.34 -2.30
CA PRO A 337 7.59 32.82 -2.30
C PRO A 337 8.70 33.81 -1.86
N GLU A 338 8.42 35.09 -1.61
CA GLU A 338 9.47 36.10 -1.38
C GLU A 338 10.32 35.87 -0.12
N SER A 339 9.75 35.29 0.94
CA SER A 339 10.45 34.95 2.18
C SER A 339 11.36 33.73 2.00
N ARG A 340 10.94 32.78 1.15
CA ARG A 340 11.60 31.50 0.86
C ARG A 340 12.93 31.70 0.15
N ASP A 341 12.92 32.43 -0.95
CA ASP A 341 14.12 32.63 -1.77
C ASP A 341 15.14 33.49 -1.02
N LYS A 342 14.68 34.41 -0.16
CA LYS A 342 15.53 35.17 0.77
C LYS A 342 16.17 34.27 1.83
N PHE A 343 15.43 33.31 2.40
CA PHE A 343 15.98 32.38 3.39
C PHE A 343 16.99 31.41 2.77
N ALA A 344 16.67 30.80 1.62
CA ALA A 344 17.58 29.91 0.88
C ALA A 344 18.85 30.65 0.40
N ALA A 345 18.77 31.96 0.22
CA ALA A 345 19.91 32.80 -0.10
C ALA A 345 20.72 33.26 1.12
N SER A 346 20.27 33.00 2.35
CA SER A 346 20.98 33.41 3.56
C SER A 346 22.32 32.69 3.71
N GLU A 347 23.31 33.40 4.23
CA GLU A 347 24.65 32.85 4.49
C GLU A 347 24.59 31.69 5.50
N GLU A 348 23.81 31.85 6.58
CA GLU A 348 23.62 30.81 7.60
C GLU A 348 23.08 29.50 7.00
N TYR A 349 22.05 29.57 6.14
CA TYR A 349 21.51 28.39 5.48
C TYR A 349 22.58 27.69 4.64
N ARG A 350 23.34 28.46 3.85
CA ARG A 350 24.38 27.93 2.96
C ARG A 350 25.53 27.28 3.73
N GLU A 351 25.96 27.86 4.84
CA GLU A 351 27.00 27.28 5.70
C GLU A 351 26.55 25.95 6.29
N LYS A 352 25.34 25.89 6.85
CA LYS A 352 24.79 24.66 7.43
C LYS A 352 24.53 23.57 6.38
N VAL A 353 24.09 23.95 5.17
CA VAL A 353 23.93 23.02 4.05
C VAL A 353 25.28 22.52 3.53
N ALA A 354 26.32 23.35 3.56
CA ALA A 354 27.68 22.92 3.20
C ALA A 354 28.23 21.92 4.23
N GLU A 355 28.07 22.20 5.52
CA GLU A 355 28.48 21.29 6.60
C GLU A 355 27.73 19.95 6.52
N PHE A 356 26.40 20.00 6.44
CA PHE A 356 25.60 18.78 6.31
C PHE A 356 25.89 18.04 5.01
N GLY A 357 26.10 18.77 3.91
CA GLY A 357 26.50 18.19 2.61
C GLY A 357 27.84 17.45 2.66
N ALA A 358 28.81 17.93 3.44
CA ALA A 358 30.07 17.23 3.65
C ALA A 358 29.87 15.89 4.38
N PHE A 359 29.04 15.87 5.42
CA PHE A 359 28.63 14.64 6.10
C PHE A 359 27.95 13.66 5.15
N ILE A 360 27.00 14.14 4.33
CA ILE A 360 26.31 13.33 3.31
C ILE A 360 27.32 12.72 2.34
N GLU A 361 28.31 13.48 1.88
CA GLU A 361 29.34 13.00 0.97
C GLU A 361 30.19 11.88 1.59
N GLU A 362 30.61 12.00 2.85
CA GLU A 362 31.32 10.92 3.56
C GLU A 362 30.46 9.66 3.71
N PHE A 363 29.21 9.84 4.12
CA PHE A 363 28.26 8.74 4.26
C PHE A 363 28.00 8.01 2.94
N LEU A 364 27.77 8.74 1.84
CA LEU A 364 27.49 8.16 0.53
C LEU A 364 28.72 7.41 -0.02
N LYS A 365 29.93 7.94 0.15
CA LYS A 365 31.17 7.25 -0.24
C LYS A 365 31.37 5.95 0.53
N SER A 366 31.17 6.00 1.86
CA SER A 366 31.26 4.81 2.70
C SER A 366 30.20 3.77 2.30
N THR A 367 28.96 4.21 2.10
CA THR A 367 27.85 3.33 1.74
C THR A 367 28.06 2.70 0.38
N TYR A 368 28.53 3.46 -0.60
CA TYR A 368 28.87 2.96 -1.92
C TYR A 368 29.93 1.87 -1.88
N LYS A 369 31.00 2.08 -1.12
CA LYS A 369 32.04 1.08 -0.90
C LYS A 369 31.43 -0.20 -0.30
N HIS A 370 30.65 -0.06 0.76
CA HIS A 370 30.04 -1.19 1.46
C HIS A 370 29.11 -2.01 0.56
N ILE A 371 28.15 -1.37 -0.12
CA ILE A 371 27.22 -2.08 -1.01
C ILE A 371 27.92 -2.66 -2.25
N SER A 372 29.06 -2.09 -2.67
CA SER A 372 29.88 -2.66 -3.73
C SER A 372 30.56 -3.94 -3.29
N GLU A 373 31.14 -3.96 -2.09
CA GLU A 373 31.80 -5.13 -1.50
C GLU A 373 30.79 -6.27 -1.24
N LYS A 374 29.56 -5.93 -0.84
CA LYS A 374 28.47 -6.90 -0.64
C LYS A 374 27.79 -7.36 -1.93
N GLY A 375 28.07 -6.72 -3.08
CA GLY A 375 27.43 -7.04 -4.36
C GLY A 375 25.96 -6.61 -4.46
N TRP A 376 25.56 -5.57 -3.72
CA TRP A 376 24.16 -5.12 -3.62
C TRP A 376 23.80 -3.93 -4.50
N LYS A 377 24.71 -3.48 -5.37
CA LYS A 377 24.47 -2.31 -6.23
C LYS A 377 23.19 -2.40 -7.07
N ASP A 378 22.87 -3.58 -7.58
CA ASP A 378 21.70 -3.78 -8.45
C ASP A 378 20.37 -3.71 -7.69
N VAL A 379 20.37 -4.01 -6.39
CA VAL A 379 19.16 -4.03 -5.54
C VAL A 379 19.02 -2.77 -4.68
N TYR A 380 20.10 -2.01 -4.50
CA TYR A 380 20.12 -0.78 -3.72
C TYR A 380 19.68 0.43 -4.56
N ILE A 381 18.83 1.28 -3.98
CA ILE A 381 18.40 2.56 -4.54
C ILE A 381 18.59 3.64 -3.48
N GLN A 382 19.15 4.78 -3.86
CA GLN A 382 19.37 5.91 -2.97
C GLN A 382 18.22 6.91 -3.08
N GLN A 383 17.57 7.25 -1.96
CA GLN A 383 16.70 8.42 -1.88
C GLN A 383 17.43 9.59 -1.22
N LEU A 384 17.35 10.78 -1.81
CA LEU A 384 18.09 11.96 -1.35
C LEU A 384 17.26 12.87 -0.44
N ILE A 385 16.06 13.23 -0.88
CA ILE A 385 15.23 14.25 -0.27
C ILE A 385 13.75 13.96 -0.54
N ASP A 386 12.92 14.08 0.49
CA ASP A 386 11.47 13.93 0.40
C ASP A 386 10.83 15.26 0.03
N GLU A 387 10.07 15.27 -1.05
CA GLU A 387 9.29 16.43 -1.52
C GLU A 387 10.11 17.74 -1.69
N PRO A 388 11.26 17.73 -2.42
CA PRO A 388 12.06 18.92 -2.66
C PRO A 388 11.25 20.02 -3.36
N ARG A 389 11.47 21.27 -2.93
CA ARG A 389 10.71 22.43 -3.41
C ARG A 389 11.41 23.27 -4.48
N THR A 390 12.71 23.06 -4.70
CA THR A 390 13.50 23.76 -5.73
C THR A 390 14.36 22.79 -6.53
N VAL A 391 14.54 23.10 -7.81
CA VAL A 391 15.43 22.32 -8.69
C VAL A 391 16.88 22.46 -8.24
N SER A 392 17.29 23.62 -7.74
CA SER A 392 18.66 23.88 -7.28
C SER A 392 19.07 23.02 -6.09
N ASP A 393 18.20 22.88 -5.09
CA ASP A 393 18.50 22.07 -3.90
C ASP A 393 18.57 20.59 -4.26
N TYR A 394 17.65 20.13 -5.11
CA TYR A 394 17.67 18.76 -5.61
C TYR A 394 18.93 18.49 -6.46
N ALA A 395 19.32 19.44 -7.31
CA ALA A 395 20.53 19.34 -8.11
C ALA A 395 21.79 19.27 -7.24
N TYR A 396 21.86 20.03 -6.15
CA TYR A 396 22.98 19.97 -5.20
C TYR A 396 23.17 18.56 -4.63
N LEU A 397 22.10 17.97 -4.08
CA LEU A 397 22.15 16.62 -3.52
C LEU A 397 22.38 15.55 -4.60
N SER A 398 21.71 15.68 -5.76
CA SER A 398 21.88 14.75 -6.89
C SER A 398 23.33 14.76 -7.39
N ASN A 399 23.98 15.93 -7.48
CA ASN A 399 25.37 16.04 -7.89
C ASN A 399 26.34 15.40 -6.88
N ILE A 400 26.09 15.53 -5.57
CA ILE A 400 26.86 14.80 -4.55
C ILE A 400 26.67 13.30 -4.74
N ALA A 401 25.43 12.83 -4.86
CA ALA A 401 25.12 11.42 -5.03
C ALA A 401 25.74 10.81 -6.29
N ARG A 402 25.64 11.46 -7.45
CA ARG A 402 26.27 11.00 -8.69
C ARG A 402 27.79 10.95 -8.62
N ARG A 403 28.42 11.87 -7.88
CA ARG A 403 29.87 11.85 -7.65
C ARG A 403 30.29 10.69 -6.73
N CYS A 404 29.49 10.39 -5.71
CA CYS A 404 29.82 9.39 -4.69
C CYS A 404 29.37 7.97 -5.05
N MET A 405 28.29 7.83 -5.84
CA MET A 405 27.61 6.58 -6.18
C MET A 405 27.20 6.58 -7.68
N PRO A 406 28.15 6.63 -8.63
CA PRO A 406 27.88 6.96 -10.04
C PRO A 406 26.93 6.01 -10.78
N ASP A 407 26.85 4.74 -10.37
CA ASP A 407 26.01 3.70 -10.98
C ASP A 407 24.81 3.28 -10.12
N ILE A 408 24.54 4.02 -9.04
CA ILE A 408 23.38 3.77 -8.17
C ILE A 408 22.20 4.61 -8.61
N LYS A 409 21.03 3.97 -8.69
CA LYS A 409 19.78 4.65 -9.05
C LYS A 409 19.33 5.59 -7.93
N ILE A 410 18.83 6.76 -8.32
CA ILE A 410 18.21 7.75 -7.45
C ILE A 410 16.68 7.67 -7.57
N SER A 411 15.99 7.52 -6.44
CA SER A 411 14.52 7.53 -6.35
C SER A 411 14.06 8.60 -5.37
N ASN A 412 13.09 9.43 -5.72
CA ASN A 412 12.51 10.38 -4.78
C ASN A 412 11.04 10.69 -5.08
N ALA A 413 10.26 10.92 -4.01
CA ALA A 413 9.01 11.66 -4.10
C ALA A 413 9.35 13.13 -4.33
N ILE A 414 8.97 13.68 -5.50
CA ILE A 414 9.24 15.08 -5.84
C ILE A 414 7.91 15.82 -5.98
N HIS A 415 7.67 16.66 -4.98
CA HIS A 415 6.51 17.53 -4.84
C HIS A 415 6.77 18.82 -5.61
N ALA A 416 6.63 18.77 -6.93
CA ALA A 416 6.85 19.93 -7.80
C ALA A 416 5.65 20.90 -7.86
N TYR A 417 4.96 21.07 -6.73
CA TYR A 417 3.82 21.98 -6.62
C TYR A 417 4.29 23.43 -6.65
N GLY A 418 3.63 24.27 -7.46
CA GLY A 418 4.02 25.66 -7.64
C GLY A 418 5.36 25.89 -8.37
N VAL A 419 5.97 24.84 -8.93
CA VAL A 419 7.16 24.93 -9.79
C VAL A 419 6.68 24.91 -11.24
N ASP A 420 6.89 25.98 -11.99
CA ASP A 420 6.39 26.08 -13.37
C ASP A 420 7.21 25.22 -14.34
N ASP A 421 8.49 25.00 -14.08
CA ASP A 421 9.48 24.31 -14.93
C ASP A 421 9.94 22.96 -14.34
N TYR A 422 9.03 22.26 -13.65
CA TYR A 422 9.32 21.03 -12.92
C TYR A 422 9.97 19.93 -13.76
N GLU A 423 9.83 19.92 -15.08
CA GLU A 423 10.55 19.01 -15.97
C GLU A 423 12.08 19.04 -15.78
N GLN A 424 12.64 20.10 -15.21
CA GLN A 424 14.06 20.22 -14.87
C GLN A 424 14.52 19.26 -13.75
N PHE A 425 13.60 18.70 -12.96
CA PHE A 425 13.94 17.61 -12.03
C PHE A 425 14.26 16.30 -12.78
N SER A 426 13.69 16.09 -13.97
CA SER A 426 13.78 14.82 -14.70
C SER A 426 15.21 14.32 -15.00
N PRO A 427 16.20 15.15 -15.40
CA PRO A 427 17.58 14.68 -15.57
C PRO A 427 18.28 14.31 -14.25
N LEU A 428 17.77 14.76 -13.11
CA LEU A 428 18.42 14.61 -11.80
C LEU A 428 17.99 13.35 -11.04
N VAL A 429 16.98 12.62 -11.54
CA VAL A 429 16.35 11.47 -10.87
C VAL A 429 16.07 10.32 -11.84
N ASP A 430 16.40 9.10 -11.45
CA ASP A 430 16.15 7.90 -12.27
C ASP A 430 14.71 7.40 -12.09
N LYS A 431 14.22 7.39 -10.85
CA LYS A 431 12.86 7.00 -10.46
C LYS A 431 12.15 8.18 -9.81
N TRP A 432 11.23 8.80 -10.55
CA TRP A 432 10.44 9.92 -10.02
C TRP A 432 9.09 9.42 -9.54
N ILE A 433 8.83 9.53 -8.23
CA ILE A 433 7.52 9.31 -7.64
C ILE A 433 6.76 10.64 -7.61
N MET A 434 5.87 10.84 -8.57
CA MET A 434 5.12 12.10 -8.75
C MET A 434 3.95 12.20 -7.78
N GLU A 435 3.67 13.40 -7.30
CA GLU A 435 2.44 13.64 -6.55
C GLU A 435 1.21 13.58 -7.47
N SER A 436 0.10 13.09 -6.93
CA SER A 436 -1.15 12.94 -7.68
C SER A 436 -1.66 14.20 -8.40
N ASN A 437 -1.47 15.42 -7.87
CA ASN A 437 -1.91 16.64 -8.58
C ASN A 437 -1.02 16.96 -9.78
N LEU A 438 0.27 16.62 -9.72
CA LEU A 438 1.20 16.82 -10.82
C LEU A 438 0.80 15.97 -12.02
N VAL A 439 0.39 14.72 -11.78
CA VAL A 439 -0.07 13.79 -12.81
C VAL A 439 -1.32 14.30 -13.55
N LEU A 440 -2.15 15.14 -12.91
CA LEU A 440 -3.31 15.77 -13.53
C LEU A 440 -2.96 16.93 -14.49
N LYS A 441 -1.74 17.48 -14.45
CA LYS A 441 -1.37 18.60 -15.32
C LYS A 441 -1.19 18.11 -16.77
N PRO A 442 -1.74 18.81 -17.78
CA PRO A 442 -1.68 18.36 -19.18
C PRO A 442 -0.27 18.03 -19.69
N LYS A 443 0.74 18.84 -19.32
CA LYS A 443 2.12 18.62 -19.78
C LYS A 443 2.83 17.46 -19.08
N THR A 444 2.29 16.90 -17.99
CA THR A 444 2.92 15.79 -17.27
C THR A 444 2.83 14.48 -18.06
N ARG A 445 1.79 14.26 -18.86
CA ARG A 445 1.68 13.04 -19.68
C ARG A 445 2.85 12.91 -20.65
N SER A 446 3.16 13.98 -21.39
CA SER A 446 4.32 14.02 -22.29
C SER A 446 5.65 13.90 -21.55
N LEU A 447 5.73 14.35 -20.29
CA LEU A 447 6.92 14.15 -19.46
C LEU A 447 7.10 12.68 -19.06
N ILE A 448 6.02 11.98 -18.70
CA ILE A 448 6.04 10.54 -18.39
C ILE A 448 6.52 9.75 -19.61
N GLU A 449 5.90 9.99 -20.78
CA GLU A 449 6.28 9.35 -22.05
C GLU A 449 7.75 9.62 -22.42
N LYS A 450 8.21 10.86 -22.24
CA LYS A 450 9.62 11.22 -22.48
C LYS A 450 10.54 10.45 -21.53
N ARG A 451 10.22 10.39 -20.24
CA ARG A 451 11.02 9.65 -19.24
C ARG A 451 11.09 8.17 -19.55
N GLU A 452 9.97 7.56 -19.94
CA GLU A 452 9.91 6.17 -20.38
C GLU A 452 10.87 5.93 -21.57
N SER A 453 10.85 6.82 -22.58
CA SER A 453 11.77 6.73 -23.73
C SER A 453 13.26 6.91 -23.36
N GLU A 454 13.55 7.55 -22.23
CA GLU A 454 14.89 7.69 -21.65
C GLU A 454 15.26 6.50 -20.74
N GLY A 455 14.39 5.50 -20.59
CA GLY A 455 14.58 4.36 -19.68
C GLY A 455 14.47 4.73 -18.19
N LYS A 456 13.81 5.86 -17.88
CA LYS A 456 13.61 6.33 -16.50
C LYS A 456 12.23 5.95 -16.00
N GLU A 457 12.20 5.49 -14.75
CA GLU A 457 10.97 5.04 -14.10
C GLU A 457 10.15 6.24 -13.63
N THR A 458 8.83 6.18 -13.81
CA THR A 458 7.91 7.15 -13.22
C THR A 458 6.81 6.43 -12.45
N GLY A 459 6.63 6.84 -11.21
CA GLY A 459 5.59 6.33 -10.32
C GLY A 459 4.79 7.46 -9.69
N ILE A 460 3.96 7.11 -8.72
CA ILE A 460 3.06 8.05 -8.07
C ILE A 460 2.94 7.77 -6.57
N TYR A 461 2.63 8.83 -5.82
CA TYR A 461 2.03 8.74 -4.50
C TYR A 461 0.79 9.62 -4.42
N LEU A 462 -0.17 9.23 -3.58
CA LEU A 462 -1.45 9.94 -3.44
C LEU A 462 -1.35 10.94 -2.30
N LEU A 463 -1.67 12.19 -2.59
CA LEU A 463 -1.75 13.20 -1.55
C LEU A 463 -2.97 12.98 -0.66
N ALA A 464 -2.87 13.54 0.54
CA ALA A 464 -3.98 13.78 1.44
C ALA A 464 -4.91 14.90 0.91
N ASN A 465 -5.43 14.73 -0.31
CA ASN A 465 -6.38 15.65 -0.92
C ASN A 465 -7.78 15.01 -1.02
N ASN A 466 -8.78 15.86 -1.20
CA ASN A 466 -10.19 15.44 -1.24
C ASN A 466 -10.79 15.50 -2.65
N LEU A 467 -9.93 15.39 -3.67
CA LEU A 467 -10.40 15.31 -5.05
C LEU A 467 -11.19 14.01 -5.24
N LYS A 468 -12.11 14.01 -6.21
CA LYS A 468 -12.76 12.78 -6.69
C LYS A 468 -11.71 11.97 -7.47
N MET A 469 -10.80 11.34 -6.75
CA MET A 469 -9.67 10.56 -7.27
C MET A 469 -9.54 9.34 -6.36
N PRO A 470 -9.05 8.18 -6.85
CA PRO A 470 -8.84 7.04 -5.98
C PRO A 470 -7.92 7.45 -4.84
N ASN A 471 -8.38 7.20 -3.63
CA ASN A 471 -7.56 7.35 -2.43
C ASN A 471 -7.86 6.21 -1.48
N ARG A 472 -6.95 5.98 -0.53
CA ARG A 472 -6.99 4.81 0.34
C ARG A 472 -7.57 5.11 1.71
N LEU A 473 -8.47 6.07 1.75
CA LEU A 473 -9.05 6.59 2.98
C LEU A 473 -10.26 5.73 3.36
N LEU A 474 -10.51 5.58 4.66
CA LEU A 474 -11.60 4.73 5.16
C LEU A 474 -13.00 5.29 4.84
N ASP A 475 -13.08 6.57 4.47
CA ASP A 475 -14.32 7.24 4.08
C ASP A 475 -14.47 7.43 2.56
N LYS A 476 -13.60 6.79 1.76
CA LYS A 476 -13.72 6.68 0.31
C LYS A 476 -14.25 5.30 -0.10
N PRO A 477 -14.88 5.16 -1.27
CA PRO A 477 -15.35 3.86 -1.76
C PRO A 477 -14.20 2.84 -1.80
N LEU A 478 -14.42 1.63 -1.28
CA LEU A 478 -13.38 0.58 -1.25
C LEU A 478 -12.82 0.27 -2.65
N ILE A 479 -13.68 0.33 -3.67
CA ILE A 479 -13.34 0.11 -5.08
C ILE A 479 -12.21 1.01 -5.60
N ASP A 480 -11.98 2.18 -4.99
CA ASP A 480 -10.88 3.08 -5.33
C ASP A 480 -9.52 2.37 -5.26
N ASN A 481 -9.34 1.44 -4.32
CA ASN A 481 -8.10 0.69 -4.17
C ASN A 481 -7.85 -0.23 -5.36
N ARG A 482 -8.89 -0.83 -5.95
CA ARG A 482 -8.78 -1.63 -7.19
C ARG A 482 -8.66 -0.72 -8.42
N ALA A 483 -9.42 0.37 -8.45
CA ALA A 483 -9.44 1.35 -9.54
C ALA A 483 -8.05 1.93 -9.81
N LEU A 484 -7.25 2.11 -8.75
CA LEU A 484 -5.89 2.61 -8.83
C LEU A 484 -5.07 1.83 -9.87
N GLY A 485 -5.11 0.49 -9.89
CA GLY A 485 -4.35 -0.30 -10.87
C GLY A 485 -4.66 0.07 -12.32
N TRP A 486 -5.93 0.21 -12.67
CA TRP A 486 -6.35 0.62 -14.03
C TRP A 486 -5.91 2.04 -14.37
N ILE A 487 -6.02 2.95 -13.41
CA ILE A 487 -5.61 4.35 -13.57
C ILE A 487 -4.10 4.47 -13.76
N LEU A 488 -3.30 3.71 -13.03
CA LEU A 488 -1.85 3.75 -13.19
C LEU A 488 -1.41 3.20 -14.55
N TYR A 489 -2.10 2.16 -15.05
CA TYR A 489 -1.86 1.65 -16.39
C TYR A 489 -2.16 2.72 -17.46
N GLU A 490 -3.32 3.38 -17.39
CA GLU A 490 -3.72 4.43 -18.35
C GLU A 490 -2.72 5.59 -18.45
N TYR A 491 -2.03 5.90 -17.36
CA TYR A 491 -1.05 6.99 -17.29
C TYR A 491 0.40 6.53 -17.53
N GLY A 492 0.64 5.25 -17.82
CA GLY A 492 1.99 4.72 -18.04
C GLY A 492 2.87 4.77 -16.78
N LEU A 493 2.27 4.70 -15.59
CA LEU A 493 2.99 4.74 -14.32
C LEU A 493 3.39 3.33 -13.91
N GLU A 494 4.66 3.15 -13.52
CA GLU A 494 5.29 1.85 -13.29
C GLU A 494 5.47 1.52 -11.80
N SER A 495 5.32 2.53 -10.93
CA SER A 495 5.43 2.32 -9.49
C SER A 495 4.46 3.14 -8.66
N TYR A 496 4.19 2.63 -7.47
CA TYR A 496 3.29 3.25 -6.50
C TYR A 496 3.90 3.19 -5.10
N ILE A 497 3.92 4.32 -4.40
CA ILE A 497 4.35 4.39 -3.00
C ILE A 497 3.20 4.87 -2.12
N HIS A 498 3.07 4.21 -0.96
CA HIS A 498 2.26 4.71 0.14
C HIS A 498 3.15 4.95 1.37
N TRP A 499 3.14 6.20 1.84
CA TRP A 499 4.01 6.67 2.92
C TRP A 499 3.74 6.01 4.28
N ALA A 500 2.63 5.29 4.44
CA ALA A 500 2.26 4.71 5.73
C ALA A 500 1.56 3.35 5.61
N GLY A 501 2.33 2.26 5.58
CA GLY A 501 1.78 0.91 5.69
C GLY A 501 1.11 0.66 7.04
N ASN A 502 1.78 1.03 8.13
CA ASN A 502 1.39 0.78 9.52
C ASN A 502 1.83 1.89 10.51
N ASN A 503 1.82 3.16 10.10
CA ASN A 503 2.28 4.26 10.94
C ASN A 503 1.17 4.76 11.89
N TYR A 504 0.90 4.03 12.97
CA TYR A 504 -0.20 4.36 13.88
C TYR A 504 0.03 5.64 14.71
N ARG A 505 1.27 6.17 14.75
CA ARG A 505 1.62 7.39 15.51
C ARG A 505 1.23 7.34 16.98
N GLY A 506 1.30 6.15 17.60
CA GLY A 506 0.91 5.90 18.99
C GLY A 506 -0.59 5.67 19.20
N ALA A 507 -1.38 5.60 18.13
CA ALA A 507 -2.77 5.20 18.17
C ALA A 507 -2.96 3.70 18.41
N ASP A 508 -4.08 3.34 19.02
CA ASP A 508 -4.64 1.99 18.90
C ASP A 508 -5.57 1.97 17.65
N PRO A 509 -5.13 1.38 16.52
CA PRO A 509 -5.88 1.44 15.27
C PRO A 509 -7.20 0.66 15.30
N TYR A 510 -7.43 -0.16 16.34
CA TYR A 510 -8.71 -0.85 16.55
C TYR A 510 -9.74 0.01 17.29
N LYS A 511 -9.30 1.09 17.93
CA LYS A 511 -10.17 2.01 18.68
C LYS A 511 -10.36 3.36 18.02
N THR A 512 -9.49 3.74 17.09
CA THR A 512 -9.58 5.00 16.35
C THR A 512 -8.99 4.84 14.95
N SER A 513 -9.58 5.54 13.98
CA SER A 513 -9.15 5.61 12.58
C SER A 513 -8.47 6.93 12.21
N VAL A 514 -8.52 7.89 13.13
CA VAL A 514 -8.02 9.26 13.00
C VAL A 514 -6.67 9.39 13.74
N GLY A 515 -6.46 8.52 14.73
CA GLY A 515 -5.28 8.44 15.61
C GLY A 515 -5.25 9.56 16.66
N PRO A 516 -4.81 9.35 17.91
CA PRO A 516 -4.31 10.43 18.74
C PRO A 516 -2.95 10.94 18.22
N VAL A 517 -2.61 12.21 18.51
CA VAL A 517 -1.20 12.52 18.77
C VAL A 517 -0.87 12.13 20.22
N PRO A 518 0.36 11.65 20.49
CA PRO A 518 0.92 11.72 21.83
C PRO A 518 0.86 13.18 22.31
N GLY A 519 0.02 13.49 23.31
CA GLY A 519 -0.23 14.86 23.80
C GLY A 519 -1.67 15.36 23.72
N GLY A 520 -2.61 14.57 23.17
CA GLY A 520 -4.06 14.85 23.25
C GLY A 520 -4.61 15.84 22.22
N SER A 521 -3.86 16.20 21.18
CA SER A 521 -4.40 17.02 20.08
C SER A 521 -5.36 16.20 19.18
N GLN A 522 -6.44 16.87 18.79
CA GLN A 522 -7.52 16.38 17.93
C GLN A 522 -7.32 16.80 16.46
N THR A 523 -6.11 17.23 16.10
CA THR A 523 -5.71 17.62 14.73
C THR A 523 -4.55 16.75 14.27
N PRO A 524 -4.79 15.48 13.92
CA PRO A 524 -3.75 14.54 13.48
C PRO A 524 -3.11 14.87 12.12
N GLY A 525 -3.57 15.94 11.47
CA GLY A 525 -3.00 16.49 10.24
C GLY A 525 -3.28 15.68 8.97
N HIS A 526 -3.74 14.43 9.05
CA HIS A 526 -3.96 13.54 7.90
C HIS A 526 -5.40 12.99 7.82
N PRO A 527 -5.89 12.66 6.60
CA PRO A 527 -7.18 12.00 6.36
C PRO A 527 -7.36 10.64 7.07
N VAL A 528 -8.62 10.24 7.31
CA VAL A 528 -8.94 9.00 8.02
C VAL A 528 -8.45 7.77 7.23
N GLY A 529 -7.72 6.87 7.88
CA GLY A 529 -7.09 5.71 7.22
C GLY A 529 -5.86 6.04 6.34
N CYS A 530 -5.42 7.29 6.24
CA CYS A 530 -4.23 7.65 5.47
C CYS A 530 -2.91 7.13 6.08
N ASN A 531 -2.90 6.91 7.40
CA ASN A 531 -1.71 6.57 8.17
C ASN A 531 -1.46 5.05 8.27
N TRP A 532 -2.38 4.21 7.79
CA TRP A 532 -2.18 2.76 7.76
C TRP A 532 -3.18 2.06 6.84
N ILE A 533 -2.72 0.97 6.25
CA ILE A 533 -3.50 0.00 5.49
C ILE A 533 -3.40 -1.38 6.12
N PHE A 534 -2.29 -1.68 6.78
CA PHE A 534 -2.11 -2.89 7.57
C PHE A 534 -2.32 -2.57 9.05
N TYR A 535 -2.77 -3.58 9.80
CA TYR A 535 -3.08 -3.48 11.23
C TYR A 535 -2.14 -4.37 12.05
N PRO A 536 -1.89 -4.10 13.34
CA PRO A 536 -0.96 -4.89 14.14
C PRO A 536 -1.65 -6.19 14.58
N GLY A 537 -1.22 -7.33 14.05
CA GLY A 537 -1.70 -8.65 14.42
C GLY A 537 -0.97 -9.25 15.61
N ASP A 538 -1.18 -10.53 15.87
CA ASP A 538 -0.50 -11.22 16.99
C ASP A 538 0.99 -11.43 16.74
N ASN A 539 1.35 -11.78 15.50
CA ASN A 539 2.70 -12.19 15.11
C ASN A 539 3.23 -11.36 13.93
N GLY A 540 2.96 -10.05 13.91
CA GLY A 540 3.26 -9.17 12.78
C GLY A 540 1.99 -8.53 12.23
N LEU A 541 2.11 -7.85 11.09
CA LEU A 541 0.98 -7.16 10.47
C LEU A 541 -0.10 -8.11 9.90
N THR A 542 -1.34 -7.64 9.92
CA THR A 542 -2.51 -8.27 9.30
C THR A 542 -3.10 -7.34 8.23
N PRO A 543 -3.62 -7.86 7.10
CA PRO A 543 -4.11 -7.04 6.00
C PRO A 543 -5.48 -6.43 6.32
N SER A 544 -5.88 -5.44 5.54
CA SER A 544 -7.23 -4.87 5.53
C SER A 544 -7.99 -5.18 4.25
N MET A 545 -9.31 -4.90 4.24
CA MET A 545 -10.11 -4.90 3.02
C MET A 545 -9.52 -3.99 1.94
N ARG A 546 -8.97 -2.82 2.29
CA ARG A 546 -8.25 -1.94 1.35
C ARG A 546 -7.04 -2.62 0.72
N ALA A 547 -6.28 -3.41 1.49
CA ALA A 547 -5.16 -4.19 0.95
C ALA A 547 -5.62 -5.28 -0.03
N PHE A 548 -6.70 -6.01 0.28
CA PHE A 548 -7.28 -6.98 -0.64
C PHE A 548 -7.75 -6.33 -1.94
N ALA A 549 -8.51 -5.23 -1.87
CA ALA A 549 -8.97 -4.50 -3.03
C ALA A 549 -7.80 -3.93 -3.86
N PHE A 550 -6.70 -3.50 -3.22
CA PHE A 550 -5.51 -3.06 -3.96
C PHE A 550 -4.84 -4.20 -4.71
N ARG A 551 -4.70 -5.39 -4.11
CA ARG A 551 -4.13 -6.58 -4.76
C ARG A 551 -4.91 -7.00 -6.01
N GLU A 552 -6.23 -6.82 -6.02
CA GLU A 552 -7.06 -6.98 -7.22
C GLU A 552 -6.65 -6.01 -8.33
N GLY A 553 -6.35 -4.76 -7.98
CA GLY A 553 -5.84 -3.74 -8.91
C GLY A 553 -4.45 -4.07 -9.45
N LEU A 554 -3.57 -4.67 -8.63
CA LEU A 554 -2.26 -5.16 -9.08
C LEU A 554 -2.36 -6.29 -10.10
N THR A 555 -3.32 -7.19 -9.88
CA THR A 555 -3.63 -8.27 -10.82
C THR A 555 -4.13 -7.68 -12.14
N ASP A 556 -5.08 -6.75 -12.08
CA ASP A 556 -5.62 -6.08 -13.26
C ASP A 556 -4.53 -5.33 -14.06
N TYR A 557 -3.69 -4.54 -13.39
CA TYR A 557 -2.57 -3.83 -14.02
C TYR A 557 -1.63 -4.80 -14.74
N THR A 558 -1.26 -5.89 -14.07
CA THR A 558 -0.32 -6.88 -14.63
C THR A 558 -0.91 -7.58 -15.85
N LEU A 559 -2.19 -7.95 -15.79
CA LEU A 559 -2.91 -8.52 -16.93
C LEU A 559 -3.00 -7.56 -18.12
N LEU A 560 -3.22 -6.26 -17.88
CA LEU A 560 -3.17 -5.23 -18.91
C LEU A 560 -1.78 -5.14 -19.55
N LYS A 561 -0.70 -5.16 -18.76
CA LYS A 561 0.67 -5.18 -19.28
C LYS A 561 0.98 -6.45 -20.08
N LEU A 562 0.44 -7.61 -19.68
CA LEU A 562 0.58 -8.84 -20.46
C LEU A 562 -0.11 -8.71 -21.81
N LEU A 563 -1.36 -8.22 -21.84
CA LEU A 563 -2.12 -8.02 -23.06
C LEU A 563 -1.51 -6.92 -23.94
N GLU A 564 -0.93 -5.88 -23.35
CA GLU A 564 -0.29 -4.81 -24.10
C GLU A 564 0.89 -5.31 -24.96
N ASN A 565 1.61 -6.34 -24.49
CA ASN A 565 2.74 -6.91 -25.22
C ASN A 565 2.32 -7.65 -26.50
N THR A 566 1.08 -8.12 -26.58
CA THR A 566 0.56 -8.91 -27.70
C THR A 566 -0.48 -8.15 -28.53
N ASN A 567 -1.32 -7.35 -27.86
CA ASN A 567 -2.43 -6.60 -28.43
C ASN A 567 -2.65 -5.26 -27.69
N PRO A 568 -1.80 -4.25 -27.96
CA PRO A 568 -1.85 -2.96 -27.28
C PRO A 568 -3.15 -2.17 -27.53
N ASP A 569 -3.79 -2.35 -28.68
CA ASP A 569 -5.08 -1.71 -28.96
C ASP A 569 -6.21 -2.27 -28.09
N ALA A 570 -6.24 -3.59 -27.86
CA ALA A 570 -7.20 -4.21 -26.97
C ALA A 570 -6.98 -3.80 -25.50
N ALA A 571 -5.73 -3.78 -25.03
CA ALA A 571 -5.40 -3.33 -23.68
C ALA A 571 -5.87 -1.89 -23.42
N ARG A 572 -5.57 -0.96 -24.35
CA ARG A 572 -6.07 0.43 -24.29
C ARG A 572 -7.59 0.50 -24.32
N SER A 573 -8.24 -0.23 -25.22
CA SER A 573 -9.71 -0.23 -25.32
C SER A 573 -10.40 -0.78 -24.07
N LEU A 574 -9.77 -1.71 -23.35
CA LEU A 574 -10.28 -2.22 -22.08
C LEU A 574 -10.05 -1.21 -20.95
N SER A 575 -8.86 -0.63 -20.87
CA SER A 575 -8.53 0.44 -19.90
C SER A 575 -9.53 1.59 -19.99
N SER A 576 -9.81 2.08 -21.20
CA SER A 576 -10.70 3.22 -21.44
C SER A 576 -12.17 2.97 -21.07
N ARG A 577 -12.59 1.70 -20.88
CA ARG A 577 -13.94 1.38 -20.35
C ARG A 577 -14.04 1.62 -18.85
N ILE A 578 -12.90 1.58 -18.16
CA ILE A 578 -12.80 1.70 -16.71
C ILE A 578 -12.41 3.12 -16.29
N THR A 579 -11.44 3.73 -16.96
CA THR A 579 -10.92 5.04 -16.60
C THR A 579 -10.72 5.92 -17.83
N GLU A 580 -11.15 7.18 -17.73
CA GLU A 580 -10.86 8.24 -18.70
C GLU A 580 -9.76 9.17 -18.16
N SER A 581 -9.68 9.31 -16.84
CA SER A 581 -8.65 10.08 -16.14
C SER A 581 -8.57 9.67 -14.66
N LEU A 582 -7.58 10.21 -13.92
CA LEU A 582 -7.48 10.07 -12.47
C LEU A 582 -8.76 10.47 -11.71
N THR A 583 -9.64 11.30 -12.29
CA THR A 583 -10.88 11.77 -11.62
C THR A 583 -12.19 11.31 -12.25
N ALA A 584 -12.11 10.57 -13.36
CA ALA A 584 -13.24 10.01 -14.08
C ALA A 584 -13.00 8.52 -14.35
N PHE A 585 -13.62 7.68 -13.52
CA PHE A 585 -13.49 6.23 -13.57
C PHE A 585 -14.76 5.55 -13.04
N GLN A 586 -14.91 4.25 -13.32
CA GLN A 586 -16.06 3.45 -12.91
C GLN A 586 -16.09 3.27 -11.39
N GLY A 587 -17.23 3.57 -10.76
CA GLY A 587 -17.44 3.36 -9.32
C GLY A 587 -18.09 2.01 -8.96
N SER A 588 -18.39 1.16 -9.96
CA SER A 588 -19.07 -0.12 -9.74
C SER A 588 -18.09 -1.28 -9.86
N SER A 589 -17.98 -2.09 -8.80
CA SER A 589 -17.18 -3.33 -8.78
C SER A 589 -17.49 -4.26 -9.96
N ARG A 590 -18.76 -4.33 -10.37
CA ARG A 590 -19.21 -5.13 -11.52
C ARG A 590 -18.50 -4.74 -12.82
N ALA A 591 -18.23 -3.46 -13.05
CA ALA A 591 -17.55 -3.00 -14.26
C ALA A 591 -16.13 -3.61 -14.35
N TYR A 592 -15.42 -3.65 -13.23
CA TYR A 592 -14.08 -4.23 -13.15
C TYR A 592 -14.07 -5.75 -13.32
N HIS A 593 -15.06 -6.46 -12.76
CA HIS A 593 -15.20 -7.90 -12.97
C HIS A 593 -15.48 -8.24 -14.44
N ILE A 594 -16.34 -7.48 -15.10
CA ILE A 594 -16.61 -7.63 -16.54
C ILE A 594 -15.34 -7.32 -17.35
N ALA A 595 -14.65 -6.22 -17.06
CA ALA A 595 -13.43 -5.85 -17.77
C ALA A 595 -12.33 -6.89 -17.61
N ARG A 596 -12.11 -7.42 -16.38
CA ARG A 596 -11.15 -8.50 -16.15
C ARG A 596 -11.52 -9.78 -16.91
N ARG A 597 -12.80 -10.18 -16.89
CA ARG A 597 -13.25 -11.35 -17.66
C ARG A 597 -12.93 -11.17 -19.14
N ASP A 598 -13.34 -10.05 -19.74
CA ASP A 598 -13.10 -9.79 -21.16
C ASP A 598 -11.60 -9.78 -21.48
N LEU A 599 -10.78 -9.20 -20.60
CA LEU A 599 -9.31 -9.22 -20.70
C LEU A 599 -8.78 -10.66 -20.72
N LEU A 600 -9.17 -11.48 -19.75
CA LEU A 600 -8.74 -12.88 -19.66
C LEU A 600 -9.24 -13.73 -20.82
N GLU A 601 -10.44 -13.46 -21.35
CA GLU A 601 -10.97 -14.14 -22.53
C GLU A 601 -10.14 -13.84 -23.78
N ILE A 602 -9.65 -12.61 -23.93
CA ILE A 602 -8.72 -12.25 -25.01
C ILE A 602 -7.38 -12.96 -24.83
N LEU A 603 -6.79 -12.89 -23.64
CA LEU A 603 -5.52 -13.58 -23.34
C LEU A 603 -5.60 -15.11 -23.50
N ASP A 604 -6.77 -15.72 -23.28
CA ASP A 604 -6.99 -17.16 -23.47
C ASP A 604 -7.11 -17.59 -24.95
N SER A 605 -7.32 -16.60 -25.83
CA SER A 605 -7.51 -16.76 -27.27
C SER A 605 -6.25 -16.49 -28.11
N GLU A 606 -5.28 -15.79 -27.52
CA GLU A 606 -3.91 -15.62 -28.04
C GLU A 606 -3.05 -16.86 -27.74
#